data_AF-A0A4V1KR01-F1
#
_entry.id   AF-A0A4V1KR01-F1
#
_cell.length_a   1.000
_cell.length_b   1.000
_cell.length_c   1.000
_cell.angle_alpha   90.00
_cell.angle_beta   90.00
_cell.angle_gamma   90.00
#
_symmetry.space_group_name_H-M   'P 1'
#
loop_
_entity.id
_entity.type
_entity.pdbx_description
1 polymer ?
#
loop_
_entity_poly.entity_id
_entity_poly.type
_entity_poly.pdbx_seq_one_letter_code
_entity_poly.pdbx_strand_id
1 'polypeptide(L)' 'MVYLNFTDLSEETQNRLLEDSKKDVERKFGDDIRKYVRENYTCFETMIEEEALRNLYSYTFIFNI' A
#
# COMPACT_ATOMS: atom_id res chain seq x y z
N MET A 1 -2.12 9.64 9.55
CA MET A 1 -3.45 9.23 10.06
C MET A 1 -4.42 9.25 8.90
N VAL A 2 -5.20 8.20 8.74
CA VAL A 2 -6.21 8.07 7.69
C VAL A 2 -7.58 8.07 8.33
N TYR A 3 -8.46 8.96 7.88
CA TYR A 3 -9.84 9.04 8.37
C TYR A 3 -10.73 8.17 7.51
N LEU A 4 -11.42 7.23 8.14
CA LEU A 4 -12.37 6.34 7.48
C LEU A 4 -13.75 6.57 8.09
N ASN A 5 -14.77 6.60 7.23
CA ASN A 5 -16.14 6.55 7.69
C ASN A 5 -16.47 5.08 7.98
N PHE A 6 -16.89 4.75 9.21
CA PHE A 6 -17.23 3.38 9.58
C PHE A 6 -18.35 2.80 8.71
N THR A 7 -19.26 3.67 8.24
CA THR A 7 -20.40 3.28 7.39
C THR A 7 -20.04 3.12 5.92
N ASP A 8 -18.83 3.51 5.49
CA ASP A 8 -18.37 3.39 4.10
C ASP A 8 -16.96 2.78 4.04
N LEU A 9 -16.95 1.44 4.13
CA LEU A 9 -15.81 0.57 3.84
C LEU A 9 -16.03 -0.16 2.50
N SER A 10 -16.60 0.55 1.53
CA SER A 10 -16.81 0.02 0.17
C SER A 10 -15.50 -0.47 -0.45
N GLU A 11 -15.62 -1.38 -1.42
CA GLU A 11 -14.49 -1.86 -2.22
C GLU A 11 -13.72 -0.69 -2.85
N GLU A 12 -14.42 0.37 -3.26
CA GLU A 12 -13.81 1.60 -3.76
C GLU A 12 -12.90 2.27 -2.73
N THR A 13 -13.37 2.41 -1.48
CA THR A 13 -12.56 2.95 -0.38
C THR A 13 -11.34 2.08 -0.10
N GLN A 14 -11.49 0.76 -0.09
CA GLN A 14 -10.39 -0.18 0.13
C GLN A 14 -9.35 -0.09 -1.00
N ASN A 15 -9.79 -0.04 -2.25
CA ASN A 15 -8.92 0.10 -3.41
C ASN A 15 -8.17 1.43 -3.38
N ARG A 16 -8.82 2.54 -3.01
CA ARG A 16 -8.14 3.84 -2.87
C ARG A 16 -7.02 3.79 -1.84
N LEU A 17 -7.27 3.16 -0.68
CA LEU A 17 -6.25 3.01 0.37
C LEU A 17 -5.06 2.19 -0.11
N LEU A 18 -5.32 1.10 -0.83
CA LEU A 18 -4.26 0.27 -1.38
C LEU A 18 -3.41 1.03 -2.40
N GLU A 19 -4.05 1.76 -3.32
CA GLU A 19 -3.34 2.56 -4.33
C GLU A 19 -2.51 3.70 -3.71
N ASP A 20 -3.02 4.36 -2.68
CA ASP A 20 -2.26 5.36 -1.93
C ASP A 20 -1.05 4.72 -1.23
N SER A 21 -1.23 3.52 -0.65
CA SER A 21 -0.14 2.76 -0.03
C SER A 21 0.91 2.32 -1.05
N LYS A 22 0.50 1.85 -2.24
CA LYS A 22 1.42 1.47 -3.34
C LYS A 22 2.30 2.65 -3.76
N LYS A 23 1.72 3.85 -3.93
CA LYS A 23 2.48 5.06 -4.26
C LYS A 23 3.49 5.43 -3.17
N ASP A 24 3.10 5.30 -1.91
CA ASP A 24 3.99 5.59 -0.79
C ASP A 24 5.15 4.61 -0.69
N VAL A 25 4.89 3.32 -0.89
CA VAL A 25 5.91 2.28 -0.94
C VAL A 25 6.83 2.48 -2.13
N GLU A 26 6.30 2.73 -3.33
CA GLU A 26 7.13 2.98 -4.51
C GLU A 26 8.02 4.22 -4.32
N ARG A 27 7.50 5.30 -3.73
CA ARG A 27 8.29 6.49 -3.44
C ARG A 27 9.42 6.25 -2.43
N LYS A 28 9.18 5.43 -1.41
CA LYS A 28 10.16 5.19 -0.32
C LYS A 28 11.15 4.08 -0.64
N PHE A 29 10.70 3.02 -1.29
CA PHE A 29 11.43 1.76 -1.45
C PHE A 29 11.50 1.28 -2.90
N GLY A 30 10.94 2.03 -3.86
CA GLY A 30 10.83 1.58 -5.25
C GLY A 30 12.18 1.24 -5.89
N ASP A 31 13.24 1.99 -5.57
CA ASP A 31 14.57 1.71 -6.11
C ASP A 31 15.20 0.43 -5.51
N ASP A 32 15.01 0.20 -4.22
CA ASP A 32 15.46 -1.01 -3.54
C ASP A 32 14.69 -2.24 -4.05
N ILE A 33 13.38 -2.11 -4.23
CA ILE A 33 12.53 -3.17 -4.78
C ILE A 33 12.93 -3.45 -6.24
N ARG A 34 13.18 -2.42 -7.07
CA ARG A 34 13.66 -2.59 -8.44
C ARG A 34 14.99 -3.35 -8.48
N LYS A 35 15.90 -3.04 -7.56
CA LYS A 35 17.18 -3.75 -7.43
C LYS A 35 16.97 -5.22 -7.05
N TYR A 36 16.19 -5.47 -6.00
CA TYR A 36 15.87 -6.82 -5.52
C TYR A 36 15.23 -7.68 -6.62
N VAL A 37 14.25 -7.10 -7.32
CA VAL A 37 13.52 -7.78 -8.42
C VAL A 37 14.46 -8.19 -9.55
N ARG A 38 15.42 -7.32 -9.92
CA ARG A 38 16.43 -7.63 -10.93
C ARG A 38 17.37 -8.74 -10.49
N GLU A 39 17.78 -8.74 -9.23
CA GLU A 39 18.70 -9.74 -8.67
C GLU A 39 18.04 -11.11 -8.48
N ASN A 40 16.74 -11.14 -8.17
CA ASN A 40 16.00 -12.36 -7.83
C ASN A 40 15.03 -12.82 -8.93
N TYR A 41 14.99 -12.14 -10.07
CA TYR A 41 14.09 -12.44 -11.20
C TYR A 41 12.60 -12.55 -10.81
N THR A 42 12.14 -11.66 -9.93
CA THR A 42 10.74 -11.61 -9.46
C THR A 42 9.92 -10.55 -10.22
N CYS A 43 8.66 -10.32 -9.80
CA CYS A 43 7.80 -9.30 -10.40
C CYS A 43 7.76 -8.04 -9.53
N PHE A 44 8.05 -6.87 -10.13
CA PHE A 44 8.03 -5.59 -9.41
C PHE A 44 6.65 -5.23 -8.89
N GLU A 45 5.61 -5.40 -9.71
CA GLU A 45 4.23 -5.07 -9.34
C GLU A 45 3.76 -5.91 -8.15
N THR A 46 4.05 -7.21 -8.15
CA THR A 46 3.72 -8.10 -7.04
C THR A 46 4.43 -7.68 -5.75
N MET A 47 5.73 -7.35 -5.82
CA MET A 47 6.48 -6.89 -4.64
C MET A 47 5.94 -5.57 -4.08
N ILE A 48 5.57 -4.63 -4.96
CA ILE A 48 4.97 -3.35 -4.54
C ILE A 48 3.61 -3.58 -3.87
N GLU A 49 2.79 -4.47 -4.41
CA GLU A 49 1.48 -4.77 -3.85
C GLU A 49 1.56 -5.45 -2.48
N GLU A 50 2.44 -6.44 -2.32
CA GLU A 50 2.67 -7.11 -1.03
C GLU A 50 3.17 -6.13 0.04
N GLU A 51 4.12 -5.27 -0.32
CA GLU A 51 4.69 -4.30 0.61
C GLU A 51 3.71 -3.15 0.89
N ALA A 52 2.84 -2.78 -0.07
CA ALA A 52 1.75 -1.85 0.15
C ALA A 52 0.71 -2.37 1.14
N LEU A 53 0.35 -3.66 1.05
CA LEU A 53 -0.54 -4.30 2.02
C LEU A 53 0.07 -4.30 3.43
N ARG A 54 1.38 -4.56 3.54
CA ARG A 54 2.11 -4.42 4.82
C ARG A 54 2.12 -3.00 5.34
N ASN A 55 2.36 -2.02 4.47
CA ASN A 55 2.41 -0.61 4.84
C ASN A 55 1.06 -0.09 5.38
N LEU A 56 -0.07 -0.65 4.94
CA LEU A 56 -1.39 -0.33 5.52
C LEU A 56 -1.49 -0.66 7.02
N TYR A 57 -0.79 -1.69 7.52
CA TYR A 57 -0.75 -1.98 8.97
C TYR A 57 0.02 -0.92 9.77
N SER A 58 0.85 -0.12 9.10
CA SER A 58 1.56 1.00 9.73
C SER A 58 0.69 2.27 9.80
N TYR A 59 -0.49 2.27 9.18
CA TYR A 59 -1.38 3.43 9.18
C TYR A 59 -2.16 3.50 10.49
N THR A 60 -2.23 4.71 11.04
CA THR A 60 -3.17 4.99 12.12
C THR A 60 -4.52 5.39 11.51
N PHE A 61 -5.50 4.51 11.64
CA PHE A 61 -6.87 4.75 11.19
C PHE A 61 -7.69 5.43 12.29
N ILE A 62 -8.39 6.51 11.96
CA ILE A 62 -9.43 7.11 12.78
C ILE A 62 -10.76 6.79 12.12
N PHE A 63 -11.64 6.10 12.84
CA PHE A 63 -12.99 5.82 12.38
C PHE A 63 -13.93 6.92 12.86
N ASN A 64 -14.57 7.61 11.91
CA ASN A 64 -15.71 8.47 12.20
C ASN A 64 -16.95 7.57 12.31
N ILE A 65 -17.63 7.66 13.45
CA ILE A 65 -18.86 6.92 13.79
C ILE A 65 -20.05 7.83 13.58
#